data_AF-A0A918P420-F1
#
_entry.id   AF-A0A918P420-F1
#
_cell.length_a   1.000
_cell.length_b   1.000
_cell.length_c   1.000
_cell.angle_alpha   90.00
_cell.angle_beta   90.00
_cell.angle_gamma   90.00
#
_symmetry.space_group_name_H-M   'P 1'
#
loop_
_entity.id
_entity.type
_entity.pdbx_description
1 polymer ?
#
loop_
_entity_poly.entity_id
_entity_poly.type
_entity_poly.pdbx_seq_one_letter_code
_entity_poly.pdbx_strand_id
1 'polypeptide(L)'
;MPVIPPRKNAKAWKSKIVGSEVRNAAIAACKRLGRRIWKRWSGYHRRSLVETKMHCFKRLGSRVMARSFDRQVAELQVRAALLRG
;
A
#
# COMPACT_ATOMS: atom_id res chain seq x y z
N MET A 1 -2.21 -11.92 -7.65
CA MET A 1 -3.15 -11.98 -6.50
C MET A 1 -2.75 -10.94 -5.46
N PRO A 2 -3.67 -10.08 -4.97
CA PRO A 2 -3.32 -9.03 -4.02
C PRO A 2 -2.85 -9.63 -2.69
N VAL A 3 -1.64 -9.26 -2.27
CA VAL A 3 -1.04 -9.71 -1.01
C VAL A 3 -1.44 -8.75 0.11
N ILE A 4 -2.37 -9.17 0.97
CA ILE A 4 -2.84 -8.36 2.11
C ILE A 4 -2.11 -8.82 3.38
N PRO A 5 -1.46 -7.93 4.13
CA PRO A 5 -0.76 -8.30 5.34
C PRO A 5 -1.74 -8.85 6.39
N PRO A 6 -1.45 -10.01 7.00
CA PRO A 6 -2.25 -10.52 8.09
C PRO A 6 -2.32 -9.53 9.26
N ARG A 7 -3.45 -9.52 9.99
CA ARG A 7 -3.56 -8.81 11.28
C ARG A 7 -2.62 -9.46 12.30
N LYS A 8 -2.19 -8.70 13.32
CA LYS A 8 -1.23 -9.16 14.36
C LYS A 8 -1.65 -10.50 14.99
N ASN A 9 -2.95 -10.66 15.25
CA ASN A 9 -3.52 -11.84 15.90
C ASN A 9 -4.29 -12.74 14.93
N ALA A 10 -3.96 -12.69 13.63
CA ALA A 10 -4.65 -13.51 12.64
C ALA A 10 -4.40 -15.01 12.90
N LYS A 11 -5.49 -15.78 12.92
CA LYS A 11 -5.47 -17.25 13.00
C LYS A 11 -5.77 -17.84 11.64
N ALA A 12 -5.19 -19.00 11.37
CA ALA A 12 -5.47 -19.75 10.16
C ALA A 12 -6.94 -20.19 10.14
N TRP A 13 -7.58 -20.09 8.97
CA TRP A 13 -8.93 -20.60 8.78
C TRP A 13 -8.89 -22.11 8.54
N LYS A 14 -9.81 -22.84 9.17
CA LYS A 14 -9.96 -24.29 8.99
C LYS A 14 -10.75 -24.64 7.73
N SER A 15 -11.72 -23.80 7.35
CA SER A 15 -12.51 -23.98 6.14
C SER A 15 -11.72 -23.57 4.90
N LYS A 16 -11.72 -24.42 3.87
CA LYS A 16 -11.13 -24.13 2.56
C LYS A 16 -12.07 -23.29 1.71
N ILE A 17 -12.01 -21.98 1.90
CA ILE A 17 -12.66 -21.01 1.00
C ILE A 17 -11.64 -20.41 0.02
N VAL A 18 -12.11 -19.82 -1.08
CA VAL A 18 -11.23 -19.19 -2.08
C VAL A 18 -10.28 -18.19 -1.41
N GLY A 19 -8.97 -18.38 -1.63
CA GLY A 19 -7.92 -17.52 -1.04
C GLY A 19 -7.54 -17.85 0.41
N SER A 20 -8.18 -18.84 1.06
CA SER A 20 -7.80 -19.29 2.41
C SER A 20 -6.37 -19.84 2.45
N GLU A 21 -5.93 -20.56 1.43
CA GLU A 21 -4.57 -21.12 1.34
C GLU A 21 -3.51 -20.02 1.32
N VAL A 22 -3.67 -19.02 0.45
CA VAL A 22 -2.73 -17.89 0.35
C VAL A 22 -2.73 -17.06 1.63
N ARG A 23 -3.89 -16.84 2.24
CA ARG A 23 -3.99 -16.15 3.54
C ARG A 23 -3.29 -16.94 4.65
N ASN A 24 -3.55 -18.23 4.75
CA ASN A 24 -2.97 -19.09 5.77
C ASN A 24 -1.45 -19.22 5.60
N ALA A 25 -0.96 -19.31 4.36
CA ALA A 25 0.46 -19.27 4.05
C ALA A 25 1.10 -17.94 4.48
N ALA A 26 0.43 -16.81 4.24
CA ALA A 26 0.89 -15.51 4.72
C ALA A 26 0.92 -15.42 6.26
N ILE A 27 -0.08 -15.98 6.95
CA ILE A 27 -0.12 -16.06 8.42
C ILE A 27 1.06 -16.90 8.93
N ALA A 28 1.28 -18.08 8.35
CA ALA A 28 2.38 -18.97 8.74
C ALA A 28 3.75 -18.30 8.52
N ALA A 29 3.95 -17.65 7.36
CA ALA A 29 5.18 -16.92 7.07
C ALA A 29 5.39 -15.74 8.01
N CYS A 30 4.34 -14.98 8.35
CA CYS A 30 4.40 -13.90 9.33
C CYS A 30 4.77 -14.41 10.74
N LYS A 31 4.27 -15.57 11.16
CA LYS A 31 4.62 -16.19 12.44
C LYS A 31 6.06 -16.65 12.49
N ARG A 32 6.56 -17.24 11.39
CA ARG A 32 7.92 -17.79 11.30
C ARG A 32 9.00 -16.70 11.15
N LEU A 33 8.76 -15.71 10.30
CA LEU A 33 9.76 -14.71 9.91
C LEU A 33 9.54 -13.33 10.54
N GLY A 34 8.39 -13.11 11.16
CA GLY A 34 7.97 -11.79 11.61
C GLY A 34 7.37 -10.93 10.49
N ARG A 35 6.45 -10.04 10.89
CA ARG A 35 5.65 -9.22 9.95
C ARG A 35 6.48 -8.24 9.14
N ARG A 36 7.56 -7.68 9.71
CA ARG A 36 8.43 -6.71 9.03
C ARG A 36 9.16 -7.33 7.85
N ILE A 37 9.77 -8.50 8.07
CA ILE A 37 10.49 -9.26 7.03
C ILE A 37 9.51 -9.70 5.95
N TRP A 38 8.38 -10.29 6.35
CA TRP A 38 7.37 -10.73 5.41
C TRP A 38 6.85 -9.59 4.52
N LYS A 39 6.60 -8.39 5.07
CA LYS A 39 6.14 -7.23 4.28
C LYS A 39 7.13 -6.83 3.19
N ARG A 40 8.45 -6.92 3.46
CA ARG A 40 9.49 -6.60 2.48
C ARG A 40 9.57 -7.69 1.40
N TRP A 41 9.66 -8.96 1.82
CA TRP A 41 9.76 -10.10 0.91
C TRP A 41 8.53 -10.26 0.01
N SER A 42 7.33 -10.01 0.54
CA SER A 42 6.08 -10.14 -0.20
C SER A 42 5.78 -8.98 -1.15
N GLY A 43 6.65 -7.97 -1.21
CA GLY A 43 6.44 -6.75 -2.01
C GLY A 43 5.42 -5.77 -1.43
N TYR A 44 4.69 -6.14 -0.37
CA TYR A 44 3.67 -5.27 0.25
C TYR A 44 4.27 -3.96 0.79
N HIS A 45 5.53 -3.98 1.26
CA HIS A 45 6.19 -2.79 1.75
C HIS A 45 6.26 -1.68 0.69
N ARG A 46 6.59 -2.02 -0.56
CA ARG A 46 6.64 -1.07 -1.67
C ARG A 46 5.27 -0.43 -1.92
N ARG A 47 4.20 -1.25 -1.91
CA ARG A 47 2.82 -0.76 -2.03
C ARG A 47 2.46 0.20 -0.90
N SER A 48 2.80 -0.14 0.35
CA SER A 48 2.53 0.75 1.49
C SER A 48 3.26 2.09 1.38
N LEU A 49 4.49 2.12 0.85
CA LEU A 49 5.23 3.36 0.62
C LEU A 49 4.55 4.25 -0.44
N VAL A 50 4.06 3.65 -1.53
CA VAL A 50 3.31 4.39 -2.57
C VAL A 50 2.00 4.94 -2.01
N GLU A 51 1.27 4.15 -1.22
CA GLU A 51 0.03 4.60 -0.56
C GLU A 51 0.31 5.78 0.39
N THR A 52 1.39 5.73 1.17
CA THR A 52 1.83 6.85 2.02
C THR A 52 2.20 8.09 1.19
N LYS A 53 2.93 7.93 0.07
CA LYS A 53 3.32 9.05 -0.79
C LYS A 53 2.09 9.70 -1.45
N MET A 54 1.12 8.89 -1.88
CA MET A 54 -0.16 9.37 -2.40
C MET A 54 -1.02 10.06 -1.34
N HIS A 55 -1.00 9.57 -0.09
CA HIS A 55 -1.65 10.26 1.02
C HIS A 55 -1.05 11.65 1.25
N CYS A 56 0.29 11.78 1.24
CA CYS A 56 0.94 13.09 1.30
C CYS A 56 0.58 13.98 0.11
N PHE A 57 0.54 13.43 -1.11
CA PHE A 57 0.13 14.16 -2.31
C PHE A 57 -1.26 14.76 -2.20
N LYS A 58 -2.24 13.98 -1.70
CA LYS A 58 -3.62 14.45 -1.48
C LYS A 58 -3.72 15.51 -0.38
N ARG A 59 -2.81 15.50 0.62
CA ARG A 59 -2.76 16.54 1.66
C ARG A 59 -2.24 17.89 1.15
N LEU A 60 -1.45 17.91 0.08
CA LEU A 60 -1.03 19.16 -0.57
C LEU A 60 -2.20 19.86 -1.30
N GLY A 61 -3.30 19.16 -1.53
CA GLY A 61 -4.55 19.72 -2.03
C GLY A 61 -5.51 18.62 -2.44
N SER A 62 -6.74 18.67 -1.94
CA SER A 62 -7.76 17.64 -2.23
C SER A 62 -8.34 17.75 -3.63
N ARG A 63 -8.23 18.91 -4.27
CA ARG A 63 -8.71 19.22 -5.62
C ARG A 63 -7.65 19.99 -6.41
N VAL A 64 -7.80 19.98 -7.72
CA VAL A 64 -7.01 20.80 -8.64
C VAL A 64 -7.72 22.15 -8.80
N MET A 65 -6.98 23.24 -8.67
CA MET A 65 -7.55 24.60 -8.68
C MET A 65 -7.45 25.27 -10.05
N ALA A 66 -6.45 24.88 -10.85
CA ALA A 66 -6.28 25.41 -12.20
C ALA A 66 -7.47 25.07 -13.11
N ARG A 67 -7.87 26.07 -13.92
CA ARG A 67 -9.03 25.96 -14.84
C ARG A 67 -8.66 25.41 -16.22
N SER A 68 -7.41 25.57 -16.67
CA SER A 68 -6.94 25.03 -17.95
C SER A 68 -6.10 23.76 -17.72
N PHE A 69 -6.23 22.79 -18.61
CA PHE A 69 -5.57 21.48 -18.48
C PHE A 69 -4.05 21.59 -18.28
N ASP A 70 -3.36 22.40 -19.06
CA ASP A 70 -1.90 22.57 -18.93
C ASP A 70 -1.49 23.07 -17.54
N ARG A 71 -2.29 23.99 -16.97
CA ARG A 71 -2.06 24.50 -15.62
C ARG A 71 -2.41 23.47 -14.54
N GLN A 72 -3.38 22.59 -14.80
CA GLN A 72 -3.67 21.44 -13.93
C GLN A 72 -2.50 20.46 -13.89
N VAL A 73 -1.92 20.16 -15.06
CA VAL A 73 -0.73 19.30 -15.16
C VAL A 73 0.44 19.94 -14.40
N ALA A 74 0.71 21.23 -14.61
CA ALA A 74 1.75 21.95 -13.90
C ALA A 74 1.54 21.93 -12.37
N GLU A 75 0.30 22.17 -11.90
CA GLU A 75 -0.07 22.10 -10.49
C GLU A 75 0.25 20.72 -9.88
N LEU A 76 -0.12 19.64 -10.58
CA LEU A 76 0.15 18.27 -10.13
C LEU A 76 1.65 17.92 -10.17
N GLN A 77 2.38 18.40 -11.18
CA GLN A 77 3.84 18.21 -11.29
C GLN A 77 4.58 18.90 -10.13
N VAL A 78 4.20 20.13 -9.79
CA VAL A 78 4.76 20.85 -8.64
C VAL A 78 4.47 20.10 -7.34
N ARG A 79 3.23 19.66 -7.10
CA ARG A 79 2.89 18.83 -5.93
C ARG A 79 3.71 17.55 -5.87
N ALA A 80 3.95 16.90 -7.01
CA ALA A 80 4.78 15.71 -7.07
C ALA A 80 6.25 16.03 -6.76
N ALA A 81 6.78 17.15 -7.26
CA ALA A 81 8.15 17.62 -7.00
C ALA A 81 8.38 17.91 -5.51
N LEU A 82 7.42 18.51 -4.82
CA LEU A 82 7.49 18.75 -3.37
C LEU A 82 7.66 17.47 -2.54
N LEU A 83 7.23 16.32 -3.06
CA LEU A 83 7.37 15.03 -2.38
C LEU A 83 8.65 14.27 -2.78
N ARG A 84 9.55 14.86 -3.59
CA ARG A 84 10.81 14.23 -4.03
C ARG A 84 12.01 14.47 -3.09
N GLY A 85 11.78 14.97 -1.88
CA GLY A 85 12.76 14.96 -0.79
C GLY A 85 12.98 13.56 -0.23
#